data_AF-A0A2L2LK89-F1
#
_entry.id   AF-A0A2L2LK89-F1
#
_cell.length_a   1.000
_cell.length_b   1.000
_cell.length_c   1.000
_cell.angle_alpha   90.00
_cell.angle_beta   90.00
_cell.angle_gamma   90.00
#
_symmetry.space_group_name_H-M   'P 1'
#
loop_
_entity.id
_entity.type
_entity.pdbx_description
1 polymer ?
#
loop_
_entity_poly.entity_id
_entity_poly.type
_entity_poly.pdbx_seq_one_letter_code
_entity_poly.pdbx_strand_id
1 'polypeptide(L)'
;MNRLRLVRDAFKNMMHAAARDPLWALLALIAMPFRIWKPLLGFAVILIIVTFVVGMGGRHFLEQTGFGRGSLVYILPDFLTLLALAVITFRFITNALILHFGDSDDDTHGSARFATDREIAALTASGSGLLIGRDTKSGKPLRYDGPAHLLTMAPTRTGKGVGTIIPNLLTADRSVICVDPKGENARTTGRARQKFGPVHVLDPFGVTGRPSAAFNPLAMLDPQNLDVAEDASALADALVFDEPGMAGEAHWNEEAKALIAGLLLEIVAVEPLSGRHLATLRDYLTLAPEQFAALLKRMQKSDAAGGLVARAANRHLGKSDREAAGVLSAAQRHTHFLDSPRMTAILSRSDFRFADLKRSNMTVFLVLPPDRLSTYSRWLRLLVSQSLLEMARDPTKPVAPVLYLLDEFASLGHLAPVERAMGLMAGYGVQLWPILQDIHQLRATYGHRAGTFLSNAGVLQVFGVNDHDSARLISDLLGQETVVFQTMARALDSDKTGISYSQQHTGRPLLTPDEVRNLPAKGQLLFLAGQRPIFAEKLAYFADPEFREMFDPV
;
A
#
# COMPACT_ATOMS: atom_id res chain seq x y z
N MET A 1 30.67 10.20 -22.13
CA MET A 1 29.56 11.15 -21.87
C MET A 1 29.48 12.15 -23.02
N ASN A 2 28.31 12.40 -23.61
CA ASN A 2 28.18 13.34 -24.74
C ASN A 2 28.44 14.77 -24.23
N ARG A 3 29.43 15.48 -24.78
CA ARG A 3 29.86 16.82 -24.32
C ARG A 3 28.72 17.84 -24.36
N LEU A 4 27.79 17.71 -25.31
CA LEU A 4 26.58 18.54 -25.38
C LEU A 4 25.68 18.38 -24.13
N ARG A 5 25.63 17.19 -23.54
CA ARG A 5 24.88 16.94 -22.29
C ARG A 5 25.52 17.65 -21.11
N LEU A 6 26.85 17.53 -20.96
CA LEU A 6 27.62 18.25 -19.93
C LEU A 6 27.46 19.77 -20.03
N VAL A 7 27.45 20.33 -21.24
CA VAL A 7 27.22 21.78 -21.45
C VAL A 7 25.84 22.20 -20.99
N ARG A 8 24.81 21.42 -21.35
CA ARG A 8 23.42 21.71 -20.98
C ARG A 8 23.24 21.68 -19.46
N ASP A 9 23.80 20.66 -18.82
CA ASP A 9 23.69 20.47 -17.38
C ASP A 9 24.49 21.56 -16.64
N ALA A 10 25.70 21.90 -17.12
CA ALA A 10 26.50 23.01 -16.60
C ALA A 10 25.80 24.39 -16.74
N PHE A 11 25.16 24.65 -17.88
CA PHE A 11 24.40 25.88 -18.08
C PHE A 11 23.21 25.98 -17.12
N LYS A 12 22.48 24.87 -16.94
CA LYS A 12 21.37 24.79 -15.99
C LYS A 12 21.85 25.08 -14.57
N ASN A 13 22.99 24.49 -14.16
CA ASN A 13 23.57 24.70 -12.84
C ASN A 13 24.01 26.15 -12.62
N MET A 14 24.64 26.78 -13.61
CA MET A 14 24.99 28.20 -13.57
C MET A 14 23.76 29.10 -13.36
N MET A 15 22.66 28.82 -14.07
CA MET A 15 21.41 29.57 -13.91
C MET A 15 20.77 29.39 -12.51
N HIS A 16 20.85 28.19 -11.94
CA HIS A 16 20.37 27.95 -10.57
C HIS A 16 21.24 28.67 -9.53
N ALA A 17 22.56 28.66 -9.70
CA ALA A 17 23.49 29.39 -8.83
C ALA A 17 23.22 30.90 -8.88
N ALA A 18 23.02 31.46 -10.09
CA ALA A 18 22.68 32.87 -10.26
C ALA A 18 21.31 33.25 -9.65
N ALA A 19 20.34 32.34 -9.67
CA ALA A 19 19.04 32.55 -9.04
C ALA A 19 19.10 32.52 -7.50
N ARG A 20 20.04 31.75 -6.92
CA ARG A 20 20.25 31.68 -5.45
C ARG A 20 21.06 32.86 -4.92
N ASP A 21 22.03 33.37 -5.69
CA ASP A 21 22.87 34.51 -5.31
C ASP A 21 22.99 35.53 -6.47
N PRO A 22 22.04 36.47 -6.58
CA PRO A 22 22.07 37.49 -7.63
C PRO A 22 23.22 38.51 -7.47
N LEU A 23 23.75 38.69 -6.25
CA LEU A 23 24.87 39.59 -5.98
C LEU A 23 26.19 39.02 -6.51
N TRP A 24 26.43 37.72 -6.28
CA TRP A 24 27.56 37.02 -6.90
C TRP A 24 27.49 37.05 -8.42
N ALA A 25 26.30 36.85 -9.00
CA ALA A 25 26.13 36.86 -10.46
C ALA A 25 26.49 38.22 -11.06
N LEU A 26 26.06 39.31 -10.42
CA LEU A 26 26.39 40.67 -10.83
C LEU A 26 27.89 40.96 -10.71
N LEU A 27 28.51 40.58 -9.58
CA LEU A 27 29.94 40.76 -9.35
C LEU A 27 30.80 39.92 -10.31
N ALA A 28 30.37 38.69 -10.62
CA ALA A 28 31.04 37.83 -11.58
C ALA A 28 31.00 38.42 -13.00
N LEU A 29 29.88 39.04 -13.39
CA LEU A 29 29.74 39.74 -14.67
C LEU A 29 30.69 40.94 -14.76
N ILE A 30 30.77 41.74 -13.69
CA ILE A 30 31.65 42.93 -13.62
C ILE A 30 33.13 42.52 -13.62
N ALA A 31 33.49 41.45 -12.91
CA ALA A 31 34.87 40.96 -12.83
C ALA A 31 35.29 40.12 -14.04
N MET A 32 34.35 39.76 -14.92
CA MET A 32 34.57 38.89 -16.08
C MET A 32 35.74 39.37 -16.95
N PRO A 33 35.82 40.65 -17.40
CA PRO A 33 36.86 41.11 -18.32
C PRO A 33 38.27 40.96 -17.75
N PHE A 34 38.42 41.12 -16.43
CA PHE A 34 39.70 41.02 -15.73
C PHE A 34 40.14 39.57 -15.51
N ARG A 35 39.19 38.64 -15.33
CA ARG A 35 39.49 37.22 -15.11
C ARG A 35 39.80 36.46 -16.39
N ILE A 36 39.13 36.80 -17.50
CA ILE A 36 39.25 36.02 -18.75
C ILE A 36 40.34 36.54 -19.70
N TRP A 37 40.94 37.70 -19.46
CA TRP A 37 41.90 38.32 -20.38
C TRP A 37 43.12 37.41 -20.71
N LYS A 38 43.74 36.79 -19.70
CA LYS A 38 44.89 35.89 -19.90
C LYS A 38 44.54 34.64 -20.74
N PRO A 39 43.49 33.86 -20.40
CA PRO A 39 43.10 32.72 -21.24
C PRO A 39 42.53 33.13 -22.61
N LEU A 40 41.86 34.28 -22.72
CA LEU A 40 41.45 34.84 -24.02
C LEU A 40 42.64 35.16 -24.92
N LEU A 41 43.72 35.72 -24.37
CA LEU A 41 44.94 36.02 -25.13
C LEU A 41 45.58 34.73 -25.66
N GLY A 42 45.71 33.70 -24.81
CA GLY A 42 46.22 32.40 -25.23
C GLY A 42 45.34 31.72 -26.29
N PHE A 43 44.03 31.84 -26.16
CA PHE A 43 43.06 31.36 -27.14
C PHE A 43 43.17 32.11 -28.48
N ALA A 44 43.30 33.44 -28.46
CA ALA A 44 43.49 34.25 -29.65
C ALA A 44 44.77 33.85 -30.42
N VAL A 45 45.86 33.55 -29.70
CA VAL A 45 47.10 33.05 -30.30
C VAL A 45 46.87 31.70 -31.00
N ILE A 46 46.14 30.76 -30.39
CA ILE A 46 45.81 29.47 -31.00
C ILE A 46 44.97 29.66 -32.26
N LEU A 47 43.96 30.53 -32.25
CA LEU A 47 43.15 30.81 -33.44
C LEU A 47 43.99 31.41 -34.58
N ILE A 48 44.93 32.31 -34.25
CA ILE A 48 45.86 32.90 -35.23
C ILE A 48 46.75 31.80 -35.83
N ILE A 49 47.32 30.93 -35.00
CA ILE A 49 48.17 29.82 -35.47
C ILE A 49 47.38 28.87 -36.37
N VAL A 50 46.18 28.46 -35.98
CA VAL A 50 45.34 27.56 -36.79
C VAL A 50 44.97 28.20 -38.13
N THR A 51 44.60 29.48 -38.13
CA THR A 51 44.27 30.22 -39.35
C THR A 51 45.48 30.36 -40.27
N PHE A 52 46.67 30.61 -39.70
CA PHE A 52 47.90 30.78 -40.45
C PHE A 52 48.41 29.45 -41.02
N VAL A 53 48.43 28.39 -40.21
CA VAL A 53 49.00 27.08 -40.58
C VAL A 53 48.04 26.29 -41.47
N VAL A 54 46.76 26.19 -41.10
CA VAL A 54 45.78 25.37 -41.83
C VAL A 54 45.19 26.14 -43.00
N GLY A 55 44.82 27.40 -42.77
CA GLY A 55 44.23 28.27 -43.80
C GLY A 55 45.28 28.72 -44.81
N MET A 56 46.19 29.60 -44.39
CA MET A 56 47.18 30.18 -45.33
C MET A 56 48.26 29.17 -45.78
N GLY A 57 48.78 28.35 -44.86
CA GLY A 57 49.76 27.31 -45.20
C GLY A 57 49.19 26.22 -46.10
N GLY A 58 47.94 25.78 -45.84
CA GLY A 58 47.23 24.84 -46.69
C GLY A 58 46.98 25.38 -48.10
N ARG A 59 46.55 26.65 -48.22
CA ARG A 59 46.43 27.32 -49.53
C ARG A 59 47.76 27.42 -50.26
N HIS A 60 48.82 27.86 -49.58
CA HIS A 60 50.14 28.02 -50.19
C HIS A 60 50.71 26.70 -50.73
N PHE A 61 50.54 25.60 -49.99
CA PHE A 61 50.93 24.27 -50.42
C PHE A 61 50.13 23.78 -51.64
N LEU A 62 48.81 24.05 -51.67
CA LEU A 62 47.96 23.70 -52.80
C LEU A 62 48.27 24.54 -54.05
N GLU A 63 48.67 25.81 -53.90
CA GLU A 63 49.15 26.64 -55.01
C GLU A 63 50.47 26.09 -55.60
N GLN A 64 51.41 25.66 -54.75
CA GLN A 64 52.69 25.09 -55.21
C GLN A 64 52.54 23.73 -55.91
N THR A 65 51.48 22.98 -55.60
CA THR A 65 51.18 21.68 -56.22
C THR A 65 50.29 21.79 -57.47
N GLY A 66 49.97 23.01 -57.91
CA GLY A 66 49.32 23.28 -59.20
C GLY A 66 47.79 23.31 -59.17
N PHE A 67 47.15 23.34 -57.98
CA PHE A 67 45.70 23.45 -57.87
C PHE A 67 45.25 24.92 -58.01
N GLY A 68 44.39 25.18 -59.00
CA GLY A 68 43.84 26.52 -59.26
C GLY A 68 42.84 27.00 -58.20
N ARG A 69 42.81 28.32 -57.97
CA ARG A 69 42.00 29.02 -56.95
C ARG A 69 40.48 28.78 -57.01
N GLY A 70 39.97 28.19 -58.10
CA GLY A 70 38.55 27.87 -58.29
C GLY A 70 38.19 26.38 -58.11
N SER A 71 39.15 25.51 -57.78
CA SER A 71 38.89 24.08 -57.59
C SER A 71 38.29 23.79 -56.20
N LEU A 72 37.42 22.78 -56.10
CA LEU A 72 36.85 22.33 -54.81
C LEU A 72 37.95 21.98 -53.78
N VAL A 73 39.09 21.48 -54.26
CA VAL A 73 40.25 21.13 -53.44
C VAL A 73 40.90 22.36 -52.81
N TYR A 74 40.89 23.51 -53.51
CA TYR A 74 41.46 24.76 -53.02
C TYR A 74 40.64 25.41 -51.89
N ILE A 75 39.32 25.21 -51.89
CA ILE A 75 38.40 25.76 -50.88
C ILE A 75 38.33 24.85 -49.63
N LEU A 76 38.72 23.58 -49.76
CA LEU A 76 38.67 22.60 -48.67
C LEU A 76 39.45 23.02 -47.40
N PRO A 77 40.67 23.59 -47.47
CA PRO A 77 41.37 24.11 -46.30
C PRO A 77 40.61 25.22 -45.58
N ASP A 78 39.83 26.04 -46.30
CA ASP A 78 39.05 27.13 -45.69
C ASP A 78 37.87 26.58 -44.89
N PHE A 79 37.16 25.59 -45.44
CA PHE A 79 36.11 24.89 -44.70
C PHE A 79 36.68 24.13 -43.50
N LEU A 80 37.83 23.47 -43.64
CA LEU A 80 38.50 22.79 -42.53
C LEU A 80 38.98 23.77 -41.46
N THR A 81 39.48 24.94 -41.86
CA THR A 81 39.87 26.01 -40.95
C THR A 81 38.66 26.57 -40.22
N LEU A 82 37.56 26.85 -40.92
CA LEU A 82 36.30 27.30 -40.31
C LEU A 82 35.73 26.27 -39.33
N LEU A 83 35.74 24.99 -39.70
CA LEU A 83 35.30 23.91 -38.82
C LEU A 83 36.20 23.78 -37.59
N ALA A 84 37.52 23.85 -37.76
CA ALA A 84 38.49 23.81 -36.67
C ALA A 84 38.31 25.00 -35.72
N LEU A 85 38.18 26.22 -36.26
CA LEU A 85 37.89 27.43 -35.49
C LEU A 85 36.57 27.31 -34.74
N ALA A 86 35.52 26.78 -35.37
CA ALA A 86 34.22 26.55 -34.73
C ALA A 86 34.32 25.53 -33.58
N VAL A 87 35.03 24.42 -33.79
CA VAL A 87 35.22 23.37 -32.77
C VAL A 87 36.09 23.88 -31.62
N ILE A 88 37.16 24.61 -31.90
CA ILE A 88 38.07 25.17 -30.89
C ILE A 88 37.36 26.25 -30.08
N THR A 89 36.59 27.13 -30.73
CA THR A 89 35.79 28.17 -30.07
C THR A 89 34.69 27.56 -29.21
N PHE A 90 33.93 26.61 -29.76
CA PHE A 90 32.95 25.84 -29.00
C PHE A 90 33.63 25.17 -27.81
N ARG A 91 34.78 24.53 -28.02
CA ARG A 91 35.51 23.82 -26.96
C ARG A 91 36.02 24.73 -25.86
N PHE A 92 36.51 25.92 -26.19
CA PHE A 92 36.98 26.91 -25.22
C PHE A 92 35.82 27.43 -24.36
N ILE A 93 34.73 27.87 -24.99
CA ILE A 93 33.55 28.39 -24.29
C ILE A 93 32.94 27.32 -23.38
N THR A 94 32.77 26.11 -23.91
CA THR A 94 32.11 25.05 -23.15
C THR A 94 33.01 24.43 -22.07
N ASN A 95 34.33 24.42 -22.23
CA ASN A 95 35.22 23.89 -21.19
C ASN A 95 35.18 24.74 -19.92
N ALA A 96 35.19 26.06 -20.04
CA ALA A 96 35.07 26.94 -18.88
C ALA A 96 33.75 26.72 -18.13
N LEU A 97 32.65 26.57 -18.88
CA LEU A 97 31.34 26.27 -18.31
C LEU A 97 31.31 24.90 -17.61
N ILE A 98 31.82 23.85 -18.26
CA ILE A 98 31.85 22.49 -17.71
C ILE A 98 32.77 22.38 -16.49
N LEU A 99 33.94 23.01 -16.50
CA LEU A 99 34.88 22.96 -15.37
C LEU A 99 34.33 23.65 -14.12
N HIS A 100 33.45 24.65 -14.29
CA HIS A 100 32.96 25.45 -13.16
C HIS A 100 31.55 25.05 -12.71
N PHE A 101 30.72 24.50 -13.60
CA PHE A 101 29.32 24.14 -13.32
C PHE A 101 28.94 22.74 -13.81
N GLY A 102 29.84 22.05 -14.51
CA GLY A 102 29.59 20.74 -15.10
C GLY A 102 29.78 19.57 -14.15
N ASP A 103 29.91 19.83 -12.85
CA ASP A 103 29.76 18.79 -11.85
C ASP A 103 28.28 18.35 -11.86
N SER A 104 28.05 17.26 -12.58
CA SER A 104 26.79 16.54 -12.57
C SER A 104 26.99 15.38 -11.63
N ASP A 105 26.58 15.56 -10.38
CA ASP A 105 25.85 14.56 -9.61
C ASP A 105 25.44 15.20 -8.28
N ASP A 106 24.40 16.02 -8.34
CA ASP A 106 23.63 16.53 -7.17
C ASP A 106 23.06 15.38 -6.30
N ASP A 107 23.29 14.12 -6.67
CA ASP A 107 22.75 12.91 -6.03
C ASP A 107 23.85 11.90 -5.62
N THR A 108 25.11 12.31 -5.43
CA THR A 108 26.26 11.40 -5.16
C THR A 108 26.00 10.37 -4.04
N HIS A 109 25.24 10.75 -3.02
CA HIS A 109 24.91 9.92 -1.86
C HIS A 109 23.44 9.46 -1.82
N GLY A 110 22.62 9.89 -2.79
CA GLY A 110 21.20 9.58 -2.87
C GLY A 110 20.40 10.74 -3.48
N SER A 111 19.30 10.37 -4.15
CA SER A 111 18.39 11.30 -4.86
C SER A 111 17.00 11.39 -4.21
N ALA A 112 16.87 11.03 -2.94
CA ALA A 112 15.59 11.08 -2.24
C ALA A 112 15.09 12.53 -2.18
N ARG A 113 13.82 12.71 -2.49
CA ARG A 113 13.09 13.98 -2.34
C ARG A 113 11.59 13.70 -2.30
N PHE A 114 10.84 14.65 -1.75
CA PHE A 114 9.38 14.61 -1.86
C PHE A 114 8.91 14.83 -3.30
N ALA A 115 7.72 14.32 -3.59
CA ALA A 115 7.06 14.51 -4.87
C ALA A 115 6.76 16.00 -5.15
N THR A 116 6.86 16.37 -6.42
CA THR A 116 6.50 17.69 -6.93
C THR A 116 5.02 17.74 -7.30
N ASP A 117 4.49 18.95 -7.48
CA ASP A 117 3.09 19.21 -7.83
C ASP A 117 2.69 18.51 -9.13
N ARG A 118 3.62 18.41 -10.09
CA ARG A 118 3.43 17.69 -11.35
C ARG A 118 3.34 16.17 -11.14
N GLU A 119 4.09 15.63 -10.20
CA GLU A 119 4.08 14.18 -9.88
C GLU A 119 2.80 13.79 -9.12
N ILE A 120 2.25 14.68 -8.28
CA ILE A 120 0.99 14.45 -7.55
C ILE A 120 -0.27 14.90 -8.32
N ALA A 121 -0.11 15.52 -9.50
CA ALA A 121 -1.22 16.10 -10.26
C ALA A 121 -2.33 15.07 -10.57
N ALA A 122 -1.96 13.82 -10.87
CA ALA A 122 -2.94 12.76 -11.12
C ALA A 122 -3.81 12.45 -9.89
N LEU A 123 -3.23 12.53 -8.68
CA LEU A 123 -3.94 12.26 -7.43
C LEU A 123 -4.92 13.39 -7.06
N THR A 124 -4.60 14.63 -7.43
CA THR A 124 -5.46 15.80 -7.17
C THR A 124 -6.52 16.04 -8.25
N ALA A 125 -6.30 15.51 -9.46
CA ALA A 125 -7.24 15.62 -10.57
C ALA A 125 -8.33 14.53 -10.57
N SER A 126 -8.07 13.39 -9.93
CA SER A 126 -9.02 12.29 -9.88
C SER A 126 -10.28 12.69 -9.10
N GLY A 127 -11.46 12.49 -9.71
CA GLY A 127 -12.75 12.62 -9.03
C GLY A 127 -13.19 11.31 -8.35
N SER A 128 -12.63 10.18 -8.77
CA SER A 128 -12.87 8.83 -8.25
C SER A 128 -11.71 8.34 -7.38
N GLY A 129 -11.94 7.24 -6.67
CA GLY A 129 -10.92 6.57 -5.86
C GLY A 129 -10.94 6.96 -4.38
N LEU A 130 -10.04 6.31 -3.64
CA LEU A 130 -9.95 6.38 -2.19
C LEU A 130 -9.18 7.64 -1.76
N LEU A 131 -9.73 8.36 -0.80
CA LEU A 131 -9.10 9.52 -0.19
C LEU A 131 -7.89 9.09 0.66
N ILE A 132 -6.69 9.55 0.28
CA ILE A 132 -5.44 9.23 0.98
C ILE A 132 -4.84 10.45 1.70
N GLY A 133 -5.38 11.65 1.50
CA GLY A 133 -4.93 12.85 2.19
C GLY A 133 -5.36 14.13 1.49
N ARG A 134 -4.70 15.22 1.85
CA ARG A 134 -4.86 16.53 1.23
C ARG A 134 -3.50 17.09 0.85
N ASP A 135 -3.39 17.67 -0.33
CA ASP A 135 -2.16 18.35 -0.74
C ASP A 135 -1.96 19.63 0.10
N THR A 136 -0.77 19.78 0.66
CA THR A 136 -0.39 20.92 1.52
C THR A 136 -0.37 22.25 0.78
N LYS A 137 -0.16 22.23 -0.54
CA LYS A 137 0.00 23.45 -1.34
C LYS A 137 -1.30 23.92 -1.97
N SER A 138 -2.01 23.02 -2.66
CA SER A 138 -3.26 23.36 -3.34
C SER A 138 -4.50 23.23 -2.45
N GLY A 139 -4.39 22.55 -1.30
CA GLY A 139 -5.53 22.23 -0.43
C GLY A 139 -6.51 21.21 -1.02
N LYS A 140 -6.20 20.62 -2.19
CA LYS A 140 -7.07 19.65 -2.85
C LYS A 140 -6.93 18.26 -2.22
N PRO A 141 -8.02 17.48 -2.13
CA PRO A 141 -7.94 16.08 -1.73
C PRO A 141 -7.07 15.27 -2.69
N LEU A 142 -6.30 14.33 -2.14
CA LEU A 142 -5.53 13.34 -2.88
C LEU A 142 -6.33 12.04 -2.93
N ARG A 143 -6.59 11.54 -4.14
CA ARG A 143 -7.33 10.30 -4.36
C ARG A 143 -6.48 9.26 -5.07
N TYR A 144 -6.52 8.04 -4.55
CA TYR A 144 -5.92 6.86 -5.13
C TYR A 144 -6.98 6.00 -5.80
N ASP A 145 -6.92 5.91 -7.13
CA ASP A 145 -7.84 5.10 -7.94
C ASP A 145 -7.18 3.79 -8.45
N GLY A 146 -6.03 3.43 -7.89
CA GLY A 146 -5.36 2.18 -8.25
C GLY A 146 -6.00 0.96 -7.59
N PRO A 147 -5.81 -0.26 -8.15
CA PRO A 147 -6.40 -1.48 -7.61
C PRO A 147 -5.58 -2.13 -6.48
N ALA A 148 -4.35 -1.66 -6.24
CA ALA A 148 -3.47 -2.28 -5.26
C ALA A 148 -3.95 -2.03 -3.82
N HIS A 149 -3.55 -2.90 -2.90
CA HIS A 149 -3.94 -2.79 -1.50
C HIS A 149 -3.35 -1.53 -0.84
N LEU A 150 -3.97 -1.10 0.25
CA LEU A 150 -3.51 0.03 1.04
C LEU A 150 -3.15 -0.45 2.44
N LEU A 151 -2.21 0.23 3.08
CA LEU A 151 -1.86 -0.01 4.47
C LEU A 151 -1.74 1.32 5.18
N THR A 152 -2.42 1.47 6.31
CA THR A 152 -2.31 2.68 7.15
C THR A 152 -1.68 2.31 8.48
N MET A 153 -0.57 2.98 8.80
CA MET A 153 0.07 3.00 10.11
C MET A 153 -0.32 4.29 10.82
N ALA A 154 -1.18 4.16 11.83
CA ALA A 154 -1.74 5.27 12.56
C ALA A 154 -1.83 4.94 14.06
N PRO A 155 -0.90 5.46 14.89
CA PRO A 155 -0.93 5.28 16.34
C PRO A 155 -2.25 5.71 16.96
N THR A 156 -2.50 5.29 18.20
CA THR A 156 -3.74 5.66 18.91
C THR A 156 -3.89 7.18 18.97
N ARG A 157 -5.15 7.66 18.81
CA ARG A 157 -5.52 9.09 18.86
C ARG A 157 -4.87 9.99 17.80
N THR A 158 -4.31 9.43 16.71
CA THR A 158 -3.75 10.23 15.59
C THR A 158 -4.75 10.62 14.50
N GLY A 159 -6.01 10.20 14.65
CA GLY A 159 -7.11 10.56 13.76
C GLY A 159 -7.41 9.57 12.63
N LYS A 160 -7.05 8.28 12.73
CA LYS A 160 -7.37 7.26 11.69
C LYS A 160 -8.84 7.25 11.25
N GLY A 161 -9.76 7.36 12.21
CA GLY A 161 -11.20 7.45 11.98
C GLY A 161 -11.56 8.72 11.22
N VAL A 162 -11.02 9.84 11.72
CA VAL A 162 -11.29 11.20 11.27
C VAL A 162 -10.78 11.49 9.85
N GLY A 163 -9.57 11.04 9.54
CA GLY A 163 -8.86 11.43 8.32
C GLY A 163 -8.75 10.37 7.24
N THR A 164 -9.06 9.10 7.55
CA THR A 164 -8.97 8.00 6.59
C THR A 164 -10.29 7.24 6.48
N ILE A 165 -10.77 6.65 7.57
CA ILE A 165 -11.89 5.69 7.54
C ILE A 165 -13.21 6.38 7.16
N ILE A 166 -13.64 7.37 7.94
CA ILE A 166 -14.93 8.03 7.76
C ILE A 166 -15.00 8.77 6.42
N PRO A 167 -14.01 9.61 6.02
CA PRO A 167 -14.03 10.27 4.71
C PRO A 167 -14.23 9.31 3.54
N ASN A 168 -13.57 8.14 3.57
CA ASN A 168 -13.71 7.13 2.53
C ASN A 168 -15.08 6.46 2.56
N LEU A 169 -15.60 6.10 3.74
CA LEU A 169 -16.95 5.57 3.84
C LEU A 169 -17.99 6.57 3.33
N LEU A 170 -17.85 7.87 3.62
CA LEU A 170 -18.78 8.90 3.16
C LEU A 170 -18.79 9.09 1.63
N THR A 171 -17.69 8.83 0.93
CA THR A 171 -17.52 9.24 -0.48
C THR A 171 -17.19 8.13 -1.48
N ALA A 172 -16.77 6.94 -1.03
CA ALA A 172 -16.33 5.88 -1.93
C ALA A 172 -17.51 5.24 -2.69
N ASP A 173 -17.64 5.52 -3.97
CA ASP A 173 -18.66 4.92 -4.84
C ASP A 173 -18.27 3.47 -5.25
N ARG A 174 -18.29 2.57 -4.28
CA ARG A 174 -17.97 1.14 -4.44
C ARG A 174 -18.53 0.31 -3.31
N SER A 175 -18.52 -1.00 -3.48
CA SER A 175 -18.81 -1.96 -2.41
C SER A 175 -17.77 -1.94 -1.30
N VAL A 176 -18.23 -2.05 -0.04
CA VAL A 176 -17.36 -1.98 1.15
C VAL A 176 -17.74 -3.07 2.16
N ILE A 177 -16.74 -3.80 2.65
CA ILE A 177 -16.83 -4.60 3.87
C ILE A 177 -15.97 -3.89 4.92
N CYS A 178 -16.60 -3.41 5.99
CA CYS A 178 -15.93 -2.67 7.05
C CYS A 178 -16.00 -3.44 8.36
N VAL A 179 -14.83 -3.81 8.89
CA VAL A 179 -14.73 -4.29 10.28
C VAL A 179 -14.72 -3.06 11.17
N ASP A 180 -15.70 -2.95 12.05
CA ASP A 180 -15.97 -1.77 12.87
C ASP A 180 -16.15 -2.18 14.34
N PRO A 181 -15.06 -2.36 15.10
CA PRO A 181 -15.14 -2.85 16.47
C PRO A 181 -16.04 -2.00 17.38
N LYS A 182 -16.13 -0.68 17.14
CA LYS A 182 -16.87 0.25 18.01
C LYS A 182 -18.28 0.58 17.50
N GLY A 183 -18.64 0.13 16.31
CA GLY A 183 -19.88 0.52 15.64
C GLY A 183 -19.91 2.01 15.22
N GLU A 184 -18.81 2.74 15.41
CA GLU A 184 -18.74 4.19 15.16
C GLU A 184 -18.83 4.47 13.67
N ASN A 185 -18.19 3.64 12.83
CA ASN A 185 -18.20 3.80 11.39
C ASN A 185 -19.61 3.59 10.82
N ALA A 186 -20.31 2.55 11.29
CA ALA A 186 -21.67 2.25 10.88
C ALA A 186 -22.66 3.34 11.33
N ARG A 187 -22.54 3.83 12.57
CA ARG A 187 -23.39 4.93 13.08
C ARG A 187 -23.18 6.23 12.31
N THR A 188 -21.92 6.63 12.12
CA THR A 188 -21.55 7.91 11.50
C THR A 188 -21.85 7.95 10.00
N THR A 189 -21.61 6.84 9.30
CA THR A 189 -21.56 6.86 7.81
C THR A 189 -22.69 6.08 7.17
N GLY A 190 -23.46 5.30 7.93
CA GLY A 190 -24.44 4.39 7.37
C GLY A 190 -25.52 5.08 6.53
N ARG A 191 -25.94 6.31 6.87
CA ARG A 191 -26.87 7.09 6.03
C ARG A 191 -26.22 7.53 4.71
N ALA A 192 -24.96 7.96 4.73
CA ALA A 192 -24.23 8.30 3.51
C ALA A 192 -24.08 7.08 2.60
N ARG A 193 -23.76 5.91 3.19
CA ARG A 193 -23.61 4.65 2.47
C ARG A 193 -24.87 4.21 1.74
N GLN A 194 -26.05 4.48 2.30
CA GLN A 194 -27.35 4.19 1.67
C GLN A 194 -27.55 4.89 0.32
N LYS A 195 -26.83 5.98 0.04
CA LYS A 195 -26.87 6.67 -1.27
C LYS A 195 -26.20 5.86 -2.38
N PHE A 196 -25.26 4.99 -2.03
CA PHE A 196 -24.53 4.15 -2.98
C PHE A 196 -25.17 2.77 -3.16
N GLY A 197 -25.91 2.30 -2.15
CA GLY A 197 -26.67 1.05 -2.21
C GLY A 197 -27.02 0.49 -0.83
N PRO A 198 -27.51 -0.76 -0.75
CA PRO A 198 -27.92 -1.38 0.50
C PRO A 198 -26.81 -1.37 1.57
N VAL A 199 -27.22 -1.16 2.83
CA VAL A 199 -26.31 -1.17 3.99
C VAL A 199 -26.77 -2.24 4.96
N HIS A 200 -25.93 -3.25 5.16
CA HIS A 200 -26.14 -4.34 6.11
C HIS A 200 -25.20 -4.14 7.30
N VAL A 201 -25.76 -4.07 8.50
CA VAL A 201 -24.98 -3.98 9.74
C VAL A 201 -25.15 -5.30 10.48
N LEU A 202 -24.08 -6.06 10.64
CA LEU A 202 -24.08 -7.26 11.45
C LEU A 202 -23.56 -6.88 12.84
N ASP A 203 -24.47 -6.79 13.80
CA ASP A 203 -24.23 -6.29 15.15
C ASP A 203 -24.98 -7.16 16.17
N PRO A 204 -24.43 -8.33 16.56
CA PRO A 204 -25.11 -9.27 17.44
C PRO A 204 -25.36 -8.70 18.86
N PHE A 205 -24.62 -7.65 19.24
CA PHE A 205 -24.70 -7.04 20.57
C PHE A 205 -25.49 -5.72 20.59
N GLY A 206 -25.90 -5.20 19.43
CA GLY A 206 -26.73 -3.99 19.31
C GLY A 206 -25.99 -2.70 19.67
N VAL A 207 -24.66 -2.65 19.53
CA VAL A 207 -23.82 -1.49 19.88
C VAL A 207 -24.08 -0.28 18.99
N THR A 208 -24.53 -0.50 17.77
CA THR A 208 -24.87 0.57 16.82
C THR A 208 -26.25 1.17 17.07
N GLY A 209 -27.14 0.49 17.79
CA GLY A 209 -28.55 0.84 17.90
C GLY A 209 -29.36 0.68 16.60
N ARG A 210 -28.74 0.12 15.54
CA ARG A 210 -29.39 -0.15 14.25
C ARG A 210 -29.93 -1.59 14.19
N PRO A 211 -30.94 -1.88 13.34
CA PRO A 211 -31.36 -3.25 13.10
C PRO A 211 -30.21 -4.11 12.56
N SER A 212 -29.97 -5.26 13.18
CA SER A 212 -28.92 -6.18 12.73
C SER A 212 -29.41 -7.03 11.56
N ALA A 213 -28.67 -6.99 10.45
CA ALA A 213 -28.74 -7.98 9.39
C ALA A 213 -28.15 -9.32 9.88
N ALA A 214 -28.41 -10.40 9.14
CA ALA A 214 -27.92 -11.74 9.38
C ALA A 214 -27.30 -12.34 8.11
N PHE A 215 -26.36 -13.26 8.31
CA PHE A 215 -25.72 -14.03 7.24
C PHE A 215 -25.54 -15.48 7.70
N ASN A 216 -26.15 -16.42 6.98
CA ASN A 216 -26.03 -17.85 7.22
C ASN A 216 -24.97 -18.45 6.27
N PRO A 217 -23.81 -18.89 6.80
CA PRO A 217 -22.75 -19.47 5.97
C PRO A 217 -23.12 -20.79 5.29
N LEU A 218 -24.12 -21.51 5.82
CA LEU A 218 -24.59 -22.78 5.25
C LEU A 218 -25.59 -22.59 4.10
N ALA A 219 -26.15 -21.39 3.95
CA ALA A 219 -27.18 -21.12 2.92
C ALA A 219 -26.68 -21.35 1.49
N MET A 220 -25.37 -21.36 1.30
CA MET A 220 -24.69 -21.49 0.01
C MET A 220 -24.21 -22.92 -0.29
N LEU A 221 -24.24 -23.80 0.71
CA LEU A 221 -23.85 -25.19 0.55
C LEU A 221 -24.95 -25.97 -0.18
N ASP A 222 -24.60 -26.54 -1.33
CA ASP A 222 -25.46 -27.44 -2.08
C ASP A 222 -24.92 -28.88 -1.99
N PRO A 223 -25.67 -29.83 -1.39
CA PRO A 223 -25.20 -31.21 -1.22
C PRO A 223 -25.06 -31.97 -2.55
N GLN A 224 -25.58 -31.43 -3.66
CA GLN A 224 -25.44 -32.00 -5.00
C GLN A 224 -24.24 -31.44 -5.76
N ASN A 225 -23.60 -30.38 -5.25
CA ASN A 225 -22.42 -29.80 -5.87
C ASN A 225 -21.21 -30.73 -5.69
N LEU A 226 -20.41 -30.90 -6.75
CA LEU A 226 -19.16 -31.68 -6.72
C LEU A 226 -18.15 -31.09 -5.73
N ASP A 227 -18.16 -29.77 -5.54
CA ASP A 227 -17.23 -29.06 -4.68
C ASP A 227 -17.68 -29.00 -3.20
N VAL A 228 -18.84 -29.58 -2.86
CA VAL A 228 -19.44 -29.44 -1.52
C VAL A 228 -18.51 -29.91 -0.39
N ALA A 229 -17.65 -30.89 -0.65
CA ALA A 229 -16.65 -31.38 0.30
C ALA A 229 -15.64 -30.27 0.65
N GLU A 230 -15.18 -29.54 -0.36
CA GLU A 230 -14.21 -28.45 -0.22
C GLU A 230 -14.87 -27.26 0.46
N ASP A 231 -16.14 -26.97 0.16
CA ASP A 231 -16.91 -25.88 0.78
C ASP A 231 -17.12 -26.12 2.27
N ALA A 232 -17.55 -27.34 2.65
CA ALA A 232 -17.71 -27.72 4.04
C ALA A 232 -16.38 -27.71 4.80
N SER A 233 -15.28 -28.12 4.14
CA SER A 233 -13.94 -28.07 4.73
C SER A 233 -13.46 -26.64 4.92
N ALA A 234 -13.66 -25.74 3.95
CA ALA A 234 -13.30 -24.33 4.05
C ALA A 234 -14.06 -23.62 5.18
N LEU A 235 -15.34 -23.97 5.39
CA LEU A 235 -16.13 -23.50 6.53
C LEU A 235 -15.59 -24.03 7.86
N ALA A 236 -15.22 -25.32 7.93
CA ALA A 236 -14.63 -25.91 9.12
C ALA A 236 -13.27 -25.27 9.47
N ASP A 237 -12.44 -25.01 8.46
CA ASP A 237 -11.16 -24.29 8.60
C ASP A 237 -11.34 -22.86 9.10
N ALA A 238 -12.42 -22.18 8.70
CA ALA A 238 -12.71 -20.84 9.17
C ALA A 238 -13.18 -20.81 10.65
N LEU A 239 -13.80 -21.89 11.12
CA LEU A 239 -14.27 -22.06 12.51
C LEU A 239 -13.15 -22.49 13.46
N VAL A 240 -12.30 -23.43 13.04
CA VAL A 240 -11.23 -24.01 13.85
C VAL A 240 -9.94 -23.22 13.65
N PHE A 241 -9.48 -22.57 14.72
CA PHE A 241 -8.29 -21.73 14.68
C PHE A 241 -7.13 -22.37 15.44
N ASP A 242 -6.00 -22.53 14.76
CA ASP A 242 -4.75 -22.97 15.35
C ASP A 242 -3.95 -21.75 15.85
N GLU A 243 -3.95 -21.53 17.16
CA GLU A 243 -3.17 -20.44 17.75
C GLU A 243 -1.66 -20.67 17.55
N PRO A 244 -0.91 -19.66 17.07
CA PRO A 244 0.55 -19.76 16.94
C PRO A 244 1.19 -20.15 18.29
N GLY A 245 1.98 -21.23 18.28
CA GLY A 245 2.65 -21.76 19.49
C GLY A 245 1.96 -22.96 20.14
N MET A 246 0.73 -23.32 19.74
CA MET A 246 0.02 -24.51 20.23
C MET A 246 0.23 -25.75 19.35
N ALA A 247 1.49 -26.11 19.06
CA ALA A 247 1.81 -27.24 18.18
C ALA A 247 1.24 -28.60 18.67
N GLY A 248 1.06 -28.76 20.00
CA GLY A 248 0.47 -29.97 20.59
C GLY A 248 -1.02 -30.16 20.32
N GLU A 249 -1.73 -29.11 19.89
CA GLU A 249 -3.16 -29.17 19.59
C GLU A 249 -3.48 -29.45 18.12
N ALA A 250 -2.48 -29.36 17.24
CA ALA A 250 -2.68 -29.41 15.79
C ALA A 250 -3.39 -30.68 15.33
N HIS A 251 -3.00 -31.86 15.83
CA HIS A 251 -3.67 -33.12 15.50
C HIS A 251 -5.16 -33.11 15.86
N TRP A 252 -5.48 -32.62 17.07
CA TRP A 252 -6.85 -32.56 17.56
C TRP A 252 -7.71 -31.57 16.75
N ASN A 253 -7.13 -30.43 16.38
CA ASN A 253 -7.79 -29.42 15.57
C ASN A 253 -8.02 -29.89 14.12
N GLU A 254 -7.07 -30.61 13.52
CA GLU A 254 -7.24 -31.21 12.19
C GLU A 254 -8.36 -32.26 12.15
N GLU A 255 -8.41 -33.15 13.14
CA GLU A 255 -9.50 -34.11 13.25
C GLU A 255 -10.85 -33.44 13.60
N ALA A 256 -10.83 -32.35 14.37
CA ALA A 256 -12.02 -31.56 14.67
C ALA A 256 -12.59 -30.87 13.41
N LYS A 257 -11.72 -30.32 12.55
CA LYS A 257 -12.13 -29.78 11.24
C LYS A 257 -12.84 -30.84 10.41
N ALA A 258 -12.26 -32.05 10.34
CA ALA A 258 -12.88 -33.16 9.62
C ALA A 258 -14.24 -33.58 10.18
N LEU A 259 -14.39 -33.63 11.51
CA LEU A 259 -15.67 -33.90 12.16
C LEU A 259 -16.70 -32.81 11.85
N ILE A 260 -16.32 -31.54 12.00
CA ILE A 260 -17.19 -30.39 11.73
C ILE A 260 -17.65 -30.39 10.27
N ALA A 261 -16.73 -30.57 9.31
CA ALA A 261 -17.07 -30.66 7.89
C ALA A 261 -18.07 -31.79 7.61
N GLY A 262 -17.87 -32.96 8.22
CA GLY A 262 -18.82 -34.09 8.12
C GLY A 262 -20.21 -33.78 8.65
N LEU A 263 -20.30 -33.09 9.80
CA LEU A 263 -21.57 -32.68 10.39
C LEU A 263 -22.25 -31.58 9.59
N LEU A 264 -21.50 -30.64 9.01
CA LEU A 264 -22.04 -29.62 8.09
C LEU A 264 -22.69 -30.28 6.87
N LEU A 265 -22.05 -31.30 6.29
CA LEU A 265 -22.60 -32.07 5.18
C LEU A 265 -23.88 -32.82 5.59
N GLU A 266 -23.91 -33.46 6.76
CA GLU A 266 -25.13 -34.10 7.29
C GLU A 266 -26.25 -33.07 7.42
N ILE A 267 -26.00 -31.93 8.06
CA ILE A 267 -27.00 -30.87 8.26
C ILE A 267 -27.58 -30.40 6.93
N VAL A 268 -26.73 -30.08 5.96
CA VAL A 268 -27.18 -29.60 4.65
C VAL A 268 -27.92 -30.69 3.86
N ALA A 269 -27.59 -31.96 4.06
CA ALA A 269 -28.26 -33.07 3.41
C ALA A 269 -29.65 -33.38 4.00
N VAL A 270 -29.78 -33.40 5.34
CA VAL A 270 -30.97 -33.97 6.00
C VAL A 270 -31.88 -32.93 6.64
N GLU A 271 -31.35 -31.80 7.09
CA GLU A 271 -32.16 -30.80 7.79
C GLU A 271 -32.99 -29.97 6.79
N PRO A 272 -34.22 -29.56 7.17
CA PRO A 272 -34.99 -28.60 6.40
C PRO A 272 -34.24 -27.26 6.35
N LEU A 273 -34.58 -26.41 5.37
CA LEU A 273 -33.89 -25.11 5.19
C LEU A 273 -33.82 -24.27 6.48
N SER A 274 -34.84 -24.32 7.33
CA SER A 274 -34.87 -23.62 8.62
C SER A 274 -33.85 -24.14 9.63
N GLY A 275 -33.41 -25.39 9.52
CA GLY A 275 -32.40 -26.03 10.39
C GLY A 275 -31.00 -26.05 9.78
N ARG A 276 -30.79 -25.50 8.57
CA ARG A 276 -29.47 -25.48 7.91
C ARG A 276 -28.64 -24.29 8.35
N HIS A 277 -28.22 -24.25 9.60
CA HIS A 277 -27.41 -23.17 10.16
C HIS A 277 -26.44 -23.67 11.24
N LEU A 278 -25.47 -22.83 11.61
CA LEU A 278 -24.42 -23.22 12.56
C LEU A 278 -24.91 -23.55 13.98
N ALA A 279 -26.08 -23.08 14.42
CA ALA A 279 -26.61 -23.50 15.71
C ALA A 279 -26.95 -24.99 15.74
N THR A 280 -27.41 -25.57 14.63
CA THR A 280 -27.67 -27.02 14.52
C THR A 280 -26.37 -27.82 14.61
N LEU A 281 -25.28 -27.29 14.05
CA LEU A 281 -23.94 -27.87 14.25
C LEU A 281 -23.58 -27.89 15.75
N ARG A 282 -23.89 -26.80 16.46
CA ARG A 282 -23.63 -26.74 17.91
C ARG A 282 -24.50 -27.72 18.69
N ASP A 283 -25.76 -27.87 18.33
CA ASP A 283 -26.66 -28.86 18.93
C ASP A 283 -26.12 -30.28 18.72
N TYR A 284 -25.70 -30.62 17.49
CA TYR A 284 -25.15 -31.93 17.16
C TYR A 284 -23.86 -32.23 17.93
N LEU A 285 -22.97 -31.25 18.07
CA LEU A 285 -21.72 -31.39 18.82
C LEU A 285 -21.93 -31.51 20.34
N THR A 286 -23.10 -31.12 20.87
CA THR A 286 -23.38 -31.13 22.31
C THR A 286 -24.43 -32.17 22.73
N LEU A 287 -24.85 -33.04 21.81
CA LEU A 287 -25.70 -34.19 22.10
C LEU A 287 -25.12 -35.08 23.22
N ALA A 288 -26.02 -35.72 23.98
CA ALA A 288 -25.63 -36.76 24.93
C ALA A 288 -24.87 -37.89 24.20
N PRO A 289 -23.90 -38.58 24.85
CA PRO A 289 -23.04 -39.57 24.19
C PRO A 289 -23.80 -40.63 23.38
N GLU A 290 -24.90 -41.15 23.90
CA GLU A 290 -25.73 -42.15 23.22
C GLU A 290 -26.42 -41.58 21.98
N GLN A 291 -26.89 -40.32 22.04
CA GLN A 291 -27.52 -39.62 20.92
C GLN A 291 -26.51 -39.25 19.85
N PHE A 292 -25.31 -38.82 20.25
CA PHE A 292 -24.22 -38.54 19.32
C PHE A 292 -23.76 -39.82 18.59
N ALA A 293 -23.64 -40.94 19.30
CA ALA A 293 -23.34 -42.23 18.69
C ALA A 293 -24.47 -42.68 17.73
N ALA A 294 -25.73 -42.43 18.06
CA ALA A 294 -26.86 -42.70 17.18
C ALA A 294 -26.84 -41.82 15.91
N LEU A 295 -26.50 -40.53 16.05
CA LEU A 295 -26.29 -39.61 14.93
C LEU A 295 -25.21 -40.14 13.97
N LEU A 296 -24.04 -40.52 14.49
CA LEU A 296 -22.97 -41.07 13.67
C LEU A 296 -23.38 -42.38 12.96
N LYS A 297 -24.11 -43.27 13.64
CA LYS A 297 -24.66 -44.50 13.04
C LYS A 297 -25.68 -44.22 11.93
N ARG A 298 -26.45 -43.13 12.04
CA ARG A 298 -27.35 -42.68 10.97
C ARG A 298 -26.54 -42.16 9.79
N MET A 299 -25.54 -41.31 10.04
CA MET A 299 -24.63 -40.79 9.01
C MET A 299 -23.92 -41.91 8.24
N GLN A 300 -23.50 -43.01 8.89
CA GLN A 300 -22.88 -44.17 8.22
C GLN A 300 -23.76 -44.81 7.13
N LYS A 301 -25.08 -44.66 7.23
CA LYS A 301 -26.05 -45.23 6.27
C LYS A 301 -26.44 -44.25 5.16
N SER A 302 -25.94 -43.02 5.22
CA SER A 302 -26.27 -41.96 4.25
C SER A 302 -25.44 -42.09 2.98
N ASP A 303 -26.11 -42.01 1.83
CA ASP A 303 -25.50 -41.88 0.50
C ASP A 303 -25.33 -40.41 0.06
N ALA A 304 -25.79 -39.47 0.89
CA ALA A 304 -25.74 -38.04 0.60
C ALA A 304 -24.31 -37.53 0.35
N ALA A 305 -24.21 -36.51 -0.51
CA ALA A 305 -22.95 -35.94 -0.97
C ALA A 305 -21.95 -37.03 -1.46
N GLY A 306 -22.43 -38.01 -2.23
CA GLY A 306 -21.59 -39.10 -2.76
C GLY A 306 -20.94 -39.97 -1.68
N GLY A 307 -21.66 -40.20 -0.58
CA GLY A 307 -21.19 -40.97 0.58
C GLY A 307 -20.15 -40.26 1.43
N LEU A 308 -19.92 -38.95 1.25
CA LEU A 308 -19.01 -38.16 2.09
C LEU A 308 -19.46 -38.15 3.56
N VAL A 309 -20.77 -38.05 3.80
CA VAL A 309 -21.36 -38.09 5.15
C VAL A 309 -21.02 -39.41 5.86
N ALA A 310 -21.21 -40.55 5.19
CA ALA A 310 -20.85 -41.85 5.74
C ALA A 310 -19.35 -42.00 5.99
N ARG A 311 -18.49 -41.51 5.09
CA ARG A 311 -17.03 -41.51 5.27
C ARG A 311 -16.60 -40.70 6.50
N ALA A 312 -17.20 -39.52 6.71
CA ALA A 312 -16.89 -38.70 7.89
C ALA A 312 -17.28 -39.40 9.20
N ALA A 313 -18.46 -40.03 9.24
CA ALA A 313 -18.89 -40.81 10.41
C ALA A 313 -17.97 -42.01 10.67
N ASN A 314 -17.61 -42.77 9.63
CA ASN A 314 -16.66 -43.89 9.73
C ASN A 314 -15.30 -43.44 10.26
N ARG A 315 -14.79 -42.27 9.82
CA ARG A 315 -13.52 -41.71 10.31
C ARG A 315 -13.57 -41.40 11.81
N HIS A 316 -14.70 -40.94 12.34
CA HIS A 316 -14.83 -40.67 13.77
C HIS A 316 -15.02 -41.97 14.58
N LEU A 317 -15.89 -42.87 14.12
CA LEU A 317 -16.18 -44.15 14.80
C LEU A 317 -15.00 -45.14 14.76
N GLY A 318 -14.07 -45.00 13.82
CA GLY A 318 -12.86 -45.80 13.75
C GLY A 318 -11.77 -45.42 14.76
N LYS A 319 -11.96 -44.33 15.52
CA LYS A 319 -11.00 -43.87 16.53
C LYS A 319 -11.12 -44.65 17.83
N SER A 320 -10.04 -44.66 18.62
CA SER A 320 -10.13 -45.09 20.02
C SER A 320 -11.02 -44.15 20.83
N ASP A 321 -11.67 -44.63 21.88
CA ASP A 321 -12.56 -43.81 22.72
C ASP A 321 -11.90 -42.52 23.22
N ARG A 322 -10.63 -42.61 23.64
CA ARG A 322 -9.84 -41.46 24.10
C ARG A 322 -9.61 -40.43 22.98
N GLU A 323 -9.29 -40.90 21.79
CA GLU A 323 -9.07 -40.02 20.65
C GLU A 323 -10.38 -39.39 20.17
N ALA A 324 -11.46 -40.17 20.06
CA ALA A 324 -12.78 -39.69 19.70
C ALA A 324 -13.27 -38.59 20.66
N ALA A 325 -13.12 -38.80 21.97
CA ALA A 325 -13.44 -37.80 22.99
C ALA A 325 -12.59 -36.53 22.88
N GLY A 326 -11.28 -36.67 22.59
CA GLY A 326 -10.38 -35.54 22.36
C GLY A 326 -10.78 -34.70 21.15
N VAL A 327 -11.15 -35.35 20.04
CA VAL A 327 -11.62 -34.68 18.81
C VAL A 327 -12.95 -33.95 19.04
N LEU A 328 -13.92 -34.60 19.71
CA LEU A 328 -15.19 -33.98 20.04
C LEU A 328 -15.00 -32.76 20.95
N SER A 329 -14.15 -32.87 21.96
CA SER A 329 -13.79 -31.77 22.87
C SER A 329 -13.17 -30.58 22.11
N ALA A 330 -12.25 -30.85 21.18
CA ALA A 330 -11.67 -29.81 20.34
C ALA A 330 -12.72 -29.11 19.45
N ALA A 331 -13.62 -29.88 18.81
CA ALA A 331 -14.71 -29.33 18.01
C ALA A 331 -15.68 -28.48 18.85
N GLN A 332 -16.04 -28.95 20.05
CA GLN A 332 -16.89 -28.20 20.99
C GLN A 332 -16.23 -26.90 21.45
N ARG A 333 -14.93 -26.91 21.72
CA ARG A 333 -14.17 -25.72 22.14
C ARG A 333 -14.19 -24.63 21.08
N HIS A 334 -13.94 -24.97 19.81
CA HIS A 334 -13.92 -23.98 18.73
C HIS A 334 -15.31 -23.47 18.33
N THR A 335 -16.37 -24.21 18.66
CA THR A 335 -17.76 -23.85 18.34
C THR A 335 -18.54 -23.27 19.52
N HIS A 336 -17.95 -23.14 20.72
CA HIS A 336 -18.63 -22.69 21.94
C HIS A 336 -19.28 -21.30 21.81
N PHE A 337 -18.75 -20.41 20.98
CA PHE A 337 -19.33 -19.08 20.75
C PHE A 337 -20.77 -19.13 20.18
N LEU A 338 -21.18 -20.27 19.61
CA LEU A 338 -22.52 -20.52 19.11
C LEU A 338 -23.55 -20.82 20.22
N ASP A 339 -23.12 -21.02 21.47
CA ASP A 339 -24.04 -21.13 22.62
C ASP A 339 -24.75 -19.80 22.91
N SER A 340 -24.26 -18.69 22.35
CA SER A 340 -24.87 -17.38 22.48
C SER A 340 -26.10 -17.26 21.58
N PRO A 341 -27.32 -17.02 22.12
CA PRO A 341 -28.52 -16.82 21.32
C PRO A 341 -28.40 -15.66 20.32
N ARG A 342 -27.58 -14.66 20.66
CA ARG A 342 -27.28 -13.51 19.79
C ARG A 342 -26.51 -13.93 18.53
N MET A 343 -25.57 -14.86 18.67
CA MET A 343 -24.82 -15.39 17.52
C MET A 343 -25.69 -16.33 16.68
N THR A 344 -26.51 -17.16 17.31
CA THR A 344 -27.48 -17.98 16.58
C THR A 344 -28.47 -17.13 15.78
N ALA A 345 -28.96 -16.03 16.34
CA ALA A 345 -29.88 -15.13 15.65
C ALA A 345 -29.27 -14.48 14.39
N ILE A 346 -27.96 -14.14 14.43
CA ILE A 346 -27.28 -13.49 13.30
C ILE A 346 -26.75 -14.48 12.24
N LEU A 347 -26.63 -15.77 12.58
CA LEU A 347 -26.10 -16.82 11.71
C LEU A 347 -27.18 -17.78 11.17
N SER A 348 -28.45 -17.61 11.55
CA SER A 348 -29.55 -18.53 11.18
C SER A 348 -30.21 -18.25 9.85
N ARG A 349 -30.07 -17.03 9.31
CA ARG A 349 -30.64 -16.61 8.02
C ARG A 349 -29.66 -15.74 7.25
N SER A 350 -29.91 -15.54 5.95
CA SER A 350 -29.13 -14.61 5.11
C SER A 350 -30.02 -13.49 4.59
N ASP A 351 -29.66 -12.25 4.89
CA ASP A 351 -30.33 -11.05 4.38
C ASP A 351 -29.63 -10.51 3.11
N PHE A 352 -28.44 -11.02 2.77
CA PHE A 352 -27.63 -10.67 1.60
C PHE A 352 -26.65 -11.81 1.25
N ARG A 353 -25.98 -11.73 0.09
CA ARG A 353 -24.86 -12.61 -0.28
C ARG A 353 -23.59 -11.80 -0.51
N PHE A 354 -22.42 -12.36 -0.18
CA PHE A 354 -21.17 -11.64 -0.41
C PHE A 354 -20.88 -11.47 -1.91
N ALA A 355 -21.22 -12.45 -2.74
CA ALA A 355 -21.07 -12.36 -4.19
C ALA A 355 -21.76 -11.11 -4.81
N ASP A 356 -22.84 -10.62 -4.20
CA ASP A 356 -23.58 -9.45 -4.71
C ASP A 356 -22.75 -8.15 -4.64
N LEU A 357 -21.74 -8.07 -3.76
CA LEU A 357 -20.82 -6.92 -3.69
C LEU A 357 -20.05 -6.71 -5.00
N LYS A 358 -19.92 -7.73 -5.87
CA LYS A 358 -19.26 -7.58 -7.18
C LYS A 358 -20.17 -7.04 -8.27
N ARG A 359 -21.50 -7.13 -8.09
CA ARG A 359 -22.52 -6.79 -9.10
C ARG A 359 -23.15 -5.43 -8.85
N SER A 360 -23.38 -5.09 -7.58
CA SER A 360 -23.99 -3.84 -7.15
C SER A 360 -23.28 -3.30 -5.92
N ASN A 361 -23.19 -1.98 -5.81
CA ASN A 361 -22.61 -1.33 -4.64
C ASN A 361 -23.42 -1.67 -3.40
N MET A 362 -22.75 -2.23 -2.40
CA MET A 362 -23.34 -2.62 -1.12
C MET A 362 -22.31 -2.41 -0.01
N THR A 363 -22.78 -2.06 1.19
CA THR A 363 -21.91 -1.92 2.37
C THR A 363 -22.29 -2.91 3.44
N VAL A 364 -21.30 -3.66 3.94
CA VAL A 364 -21.46 -4.60 5.04
C VAL A 364 -20.57 -4.14 6.20
N PHE A 365 -21.18 -3.75 7.32
CA PHE A 365 -20.47 -3.46 8.56
C PHE A 365 -20.45 -4.70 9.45
N LEU A 366 -19.28 -5.12 9.92
CA LEU A 366 -19.08 -6.20 10.87
C LEU A 366 -18.70 -5.60 12.22
N VAL A 367 -19.65 -5.56 13.15
CA VAL A 367 -19.50 -4.89 14.43
C VAL A 367 -19.24 -5.90 15.54
N LEU A 368 -18.03 -5.85 16.09
CA LEU A 368 -17.65 -6.69 17.23
C LEU A 368 -16.92 -5.87 18.30
N PRO A 369 -17.58 -5.55 19.42
CA PRO A 369 -16.99 -4.77 20.52
C PRO A 369 -15.69 -5.36 21.06
N PRO A 370 -14.67 -4.53 21.42
CA PRO A 370 -13.40 -5.02 21.93
C PRO A 370 -13.51 -5.92 23.17
N ASP A 371 -14.47 -5.68 24.06
CA ASP A 371 -14.75 -6.51 25.24
C ASP A 371 -15.29 -7.91 24.90
N ARG A 372 -15.78 -8.10 23.67
CA ARG A 372 -16.31 -9.36 23.14
C ARG A 372 -15.36 -10.02 22.14
N LEU A 373 -14.33 -9.31 21.71
CA LEU A 373 -13.50 -9.72 20.58
C LEU A 373 -12.73 -11.01 20.86
N SER A 374 -12.20 -11.20 22.08
CA SER A 374 -11.50 -12.45 22.45
C SER A 374 -12.41 -13.69 22.35
N THR A 375 -13.65 -13.59 22.83
CA THR A 375 -14.63 -14.70 22.83
C THR A 375 -15.17 -14.98 21.43
N TYR A 376 -15.41 -13.94 20.63
CA TYR A 376 -16.19 -14.04 19.39
C TYR A 376 -15.39 -13.72 18.11
N SER A 377 -14.07 -13.55 18.18
CA SER A 377 -13.19 -13.33 17.02
C SER A 377 -13.38 -14.38 15.92
N ARG A 378 -13.74 -15.62 16.29
CA ARG A 378 -14.07 -16.72 15.36
C ARG A 378 -15.23 -16.38 14.43
N TRP A 379 -16.25 -15.69 14.91
CA TRP A 379 -17.36 -15.23 14.07
C TRP A 379 -16.88 -14.25 12.99
N LEU A 380 -16.03 -13.30 13.36
CA LEU A 380 -15.49 -12.35 12.40
C LEU A 380 -14.57 -13.04 11.38
N ARG A 381 -13.70 -13.93 11.85
CA ARG A 381 -12.84 -14.76 10.99
C ARG A 381 -13.69 -15.52 9.97
N LEU A 382 -14.76 -16.17 10.42
CA LEU A 382 -15.70 -16.89 9.57
C LEU A 382 -16.28 -16.00 8.46
N LEU A 383 -16.84 -14.84 8.81
CA LEU A 383 -17.44 -13.93 7.83
C LEU A 383 -16.43 -13.38 6.83
N VAL A 384 -15.25 -12.98 7.29
CA VAL A 384 -14.19 -12.49 6.39
C VAL A 384 -13.72 -13.61 5.46
N SER A 385 -13.54 -14.83 5.98
CA SER A 385 -13.14 -16.00 5.18
C SER A 385 -14.17 -16.33 4.10
N GLN A 386 -15.45 -16.41 4.48
CA GLN A 386 -16.54 -16.68 3.55
C GLN A 386 -16.65 -15.59 2.48
N SER A 387 -16.54 -14.32 2.87
CA SER A 387 -16.61 -13.23 1.90
C SER A 387 -15.49 -13.31 0.87
N LEU A 388 -14.23 -13.57 1.30
CA LEU A 388 -13.09 -13.69 0.40
C LEU A 388 -13.20 -14.92 -0.51
N LEU A 389 -13.74 -16.03 0.00
CA LEU A 389 -14.01 -17.23 -0.79
C LEU A 389 -15.03 -16.96 -1.90
N GLU A 390 -16.15 -16.29 -1.58
CA GLU A 390 -17.15 -15.88 -2.58
C GLU A 390 -16.56 -14.90 -3.60
N MET A 391 -15.71 -13.95 -3.17
CA MET A 391 -15.01 -13.04 -4.09
C MET A 391 -14.12 -13.78 -5.08
N ALA A 392 -13.44 -14.85 -4.64
CA ALA A 392 -12.52 -15.64 -5.45
C ALA A 392 -13.25 -16.53 -6.46
N ARG A 393 -14.39 -17.10 -6.05
CA ARG A 393 -15.19 -18.01 -6.90
C ARG A 393 -15.97 -17.29 -7.98
N ASP A 394 -16.43 -16.08 -7.68
CA ASP A 394 -17.22 -15.32 -8.63
C ASP A 394 -16.33 -14.71 -9.73
N PRO A 395 -16.47 -15.11 -11.00
CA PRO A 395 -15.62 -14.60 -12.08
C PRO A 395 -15.96 -13.15 -12.47
N THR A 396 -17.07 -12.60 -11.97
CA THR A 396 -17.50 -11.23 -12.27
C THR A 396 -16.41 -10.25 -11.86
N LYS A 397 -15.98 -9.36 -12.76
CA LYS A 397 -15.06 -8.27 -12.41
C LYS A 397 -15.88 -7.04 -12.05
N PRO A 398 -15.81 -6.54 -10.80
CA PRO A 398 -16.55 -5.36 -10.42
C PRO A 398 -15.98 -4.11 -11.10
N VAL A 399 -16.82 -3.10 -11.33
CA VAL A 399 -16.41 -1.81 -11.91
C VAL A 399 -15.32 -1.17 -11.04
N ALA A 400 -15.50 -1.18 -9.73
CA ALA A 400 -14.52 -0.78 -8.74
C ALA A 400 -14.27 -1.94 -7.76
N PRO A 401 -13.01 -2.24 -7.39
CA PRO A 401 -12.71 -3.28 -6.41
C PRO A 401 -13.54 -3.18 -5.11
N VAL A 402 -13.97 -4.33 -4.59
CA VAL A 402 -14.63 -4.40 -3.28
C VAL A 402 -13.60 -4.03 -2.21
N LEU A 403 -13.88 -2.97 -1.45
CA LEU A 403 -12.98 -2.47 -0.42
C LEU A 403 -13.19 -3.21 0.91
N TYR A 404 -12.14 -3.80 1.44
CA TYR A 404 -12.12 -4.35 2.79
C TYR A 404 -11.40 -3.36 3.72
N LEU A 405 -12.19 -2.57 4.44
CA LEU A 405 -11.69 -1.60 5.41
C LEU A 405 -11.60 -2.27 6.79
N LEU A 406 -10.39 -2.65 7.19
CA LEU A 406 -10.17 -3.43 8.40
C LEU A 406 -9.68 -2.50 9.51
N ASP A 407 -10.61 -1.87 10.23
CA ASP A 407 -10.27 -1.07 11.41
C ASP A 407 -9.77 -1.98 12.53
N GLU A 408 -8.72 -1.53 13.22
CA GLU A 408 -8.03 -2.28 14.27
C GLU A 408 -7.64 -3.69 13.82
N PHE A 409 -7.04 -3.82 12.63
CA PHE A 409 -6.72 -5.10 12.00
C PHE A 409 -5.93 -6.06 12.92
N ALA A 410 -5.00 -5.53 13.72
CA ALA A 410 -4.22 -6.31 14.68
C ALA A 410 -5.07 -7.00 15.76
N SER A 411 -6.20 -6.39 16.15
CA SER A 411 -7.10 -6.97 17.15
C SER A 411 -7.72 -8.28 16.66
N LEU A 412 -7.81 -8.48 15.34
CA LEU A 412 -8.44 -9.65 14.74
C LEU A 412 -7.58 -10.93 14.85
N GLY A 413 -6.33 -10.78 15.31
CA GLY A 413 -5.37 -11.87 15.35
C GLY A 413 -4.97 -12.36 13.97
N HIS A 414 -4.33 -13.54 13.91
CA HIS A 414 -3.91 -14.10 12.64
C HIS A 414 -5.13 -14.55 11.82
N LEU A 415 -5.30 -13.94 10.66
CA LEU A 415 -6.28 -14.32 9.65
C LEU A 415 -5.53 -14.80 8.40
N ALA A 416 -5.32 -16.11 8.30
CA ALA A 416 -4.69 -16.75 7.14
C ALA A 416 -5.38 -16.37 5.79
N PRO A 417 -6.72 -16.26 5.71
CA PRO A 417 -7.39 -15.87 4.47
C PRO A 417 -7.04 -14.44 4.03
N VAL A 418 -6.91 -13.49 4.97
CA VAL A 418 -6.51 -12.11 4.65
C VAL A 418 -5.05 -12.05 4.19
N GLU A 419 -4.17 -12.83 4.83
CA GLU A 419 -2.76 -12.95 4.42
C GLU A 419 -2.63 -13.45 2.98
N ARG A 420 -3.33 -14.54 2.63
CA ARG A 420 -3.36 -15.05 1.25
C ARG A 420 -3.97 -14.03 0.30
N ALA A 421 -5.01 -13.33 0.75
CA ALA A 421 -5.67 -12.33 -0.05
C ALA A 421 -4.77 -11.15 -0.41
N MET A 422 -3.86 -10.73 0.47
CA MET A 422 -2.88 -9.68 0.18
C MET A 422 -2.00 -9.99 -1.04
N GLY A 423 -1.72 -11.26 -1.34
CA GLY A 423 -0.88 -11.65 -2.47
C GLY A 423 -1.64 -11.98 -3.77
N LEU A 424 -2.90 -12.39 -3.67
CA LEU A 424 -3.63 -13.01 -4.79
C LEU A 424 -4.94 -12.30 -5.17
N MET A 425 -5.59 -11.61 -4.23
CA MET A 425 -6.99 -11.19 -4.40
C MET A 425 -7.17 -9.86 -5.13
N ALA A 426 -6.10 -9.10 -5.36
CA ALA A 426 -6.14 -7.91 -6.22
C ALA A 426 -6.70 -8.23 -7.62
N GLY A 427 -6.33 -9.40 -8.18
CA GLY A 427 -6.83 -9.85 -9.49
C GLY A 427 -8.32 -10.22 -9.51
N TYR A 428 -8.89 -10.55 -8.35
CA TYR A 428 -10.30 -10.94 -8.20
C TYR A 428 -11.23 -9.74 -7.94
N GLY A 429 -10.71 -8.51 -8.01
CA GLY A 429 -11.47 -7.29 -7.76
C GLY A 429 -11.66 -7.01 -6.27
N VAL A 430 -10.69 -7.39 -5.43
CA VAL A 430 -10.67 -7.07 -3.99
C VAL A 430 -9.54 -6.09 -3.69
N GLN A 431 -9.83 -5.10 -2.85
CA GLN A 431 -8.84 -4.17 -2.34
C GLN A 431 -8.85 -4.18 -0.81
N LEU A 432 -7.79 -4.71 -0.22
CA LEU A 432 -7.61 -4.71 1.22
C LEU A 432 -7.04 -3.37 1.70
N TRP A 433 -7.58 -2.86 2.81
CA TRP A 433 -7.08 -1.71 3.52
C TRP A 433 -6.98 -1.96 5.04
N PRO A 434 -5.99 -2.75 5.48
CA PRO A 434 -5.66 -2.89 6.89
C PRO A 434 -5.17 -1.59 7.53
N ILE A 435 -5.72 -1.29 8.72
CA ILE A 435 -5.34 -0.14 9.53
C ILE A 435 -4.75 -0.64 10.85
N LEU A 436 -3.50 -0.26 11.08
CA LEU A 436 -2.66 -0.71 12.18
C LEU A 436 -2.18 0.49 12.99
N GLN A 437 -1.77 0.26 14.24
CA GLN A 437 -1.14 1.31 15.03
C GLN A 437 0.33 1.50 14.65
N ASP A 438 1.05 0.39 14.46
CA ASP A 438 2.47 0.35 14.15
C ASP A 438 2.85 -0.97 13.44
N ILE A 439 4.13 -1.12 13.11
CA ILE A 439 4.65 -2.31 12.45
C ILE A 439 4.81 -3.49 13.41
N HIS A 440 5.01 -3.23 14.71
CA HIS A 440 5.19 -4.27 15.73
C HIS A 440 3.92 -5.09 15.91
N GLN A 441 2.76 -4.47 15.87
CA GLN A 441 1.47 -5.17 15.87
C GLN A 441 1.37 -6.16 14.70
N LEU A 442 1.73 -5.72 13.50
CA LEU A 442 1.71 -6.60 12.34
C LEU A 442 2.72 -7.75 12.46
N ARG A 443 3.93 -7.47 12.93
CA ARG A 443 4.97 -8.48 13.19
C ARG A 443 4.59 -9.45 14.30
N ALA A 444 3.92 -8.98 15.35
CA ALA A 444 3.44 -9.83 16.43
C ALA A 444 2.36 -10.81 15.94
N THR A 445 1.48 -10.37 15.05
CA THR A 445 0.38 -11.20 14.53
C THR A 445 0.82 -12.13 13.39
N TYR A 446 1.69 -11.67 12.48
CA TYR A 446 2.03 -12.38 11.24
C TYR A 446 3.49 -12.86 11.16
N GLY A 447 4.32 -12.55 12.17
CA GLY A 447 5.73 -12.96 12.22
C GLY A 447 6.51 -12.52 10.99
N HIS A 448 7.23 -13.46 10.38
CA HIS A 448 8.00 -13.23 9.15
C HIS A 448 7.11 -12.82 7.95
N ARG A 449 5.82 -13.13 7.97
CA ARG A 449 4.88 -12.84 6.87
C ARG A 449 4.34 -11.41 6.91
N ALA A 450 4.67 -10.62 7.94
CA ALA A 450 4.36 -9.19 8.01
C ALA A 450 4.93 -8.41 6.81
N GLY A 451 6.09 -8.82 6.28
CA GLY A 451 6.70 -8.19 5.10
C GLY A 451 5.82 -8.25 3.85
N THR A 452 4.98 -9.28 3.72
CA THR A 452 4.04 -9.44 2.60
C THR A 452 3.04 -8.30 2.52
N PHE A 453 2.61 -7.74 3.65
CA PHE A 453 1.66 -6.63 3.65
C PHE A 453 2.30 -5.35 3.14
N LEU A 454 3.53 -5.06 3.55
CA LEU A 454 4.28 -3.90 3.09
C LEU A 454 4.62 -4.01 1.60
N SER A 455 5.01 -5.20 1.12
CA SER A 455 5.39 -5.39 -0.27
C SER A 455 4.22 -5.38 -1.26
N ASN A 456 3.01 -5.78 -0.82
CA ASN A 456 1.81 -5.79 -1.66
C ASN A 456 0.93 -4.54 -1.48
N ALA A 457 1.26 -3.65 -0.54
CA ALA A 457 0.59 -2.35 -0.42
C ALA A 457 1.08 -1.42 -1.53
N GLY A 458 0.17 -1.01 -2.43
CA GLY A 458 0.44 0.02 -3.42
C GLY A 458 0.46 1.43 -2.82
N VAL A 459 -0.20 1.61 -1.67
CA VAL A 459 -0.13 2.84 -0.86
C VAL A 459 0.16 2.47 0.59
N LEU A 460 1.24 3.00 1.15
CA LEU A 460 1.50 3.02 2.58
C LEU A 460 1.28 4.44 3.11
N GLN A 461 0.34 4.58 4.04
CA GLN A 461 -0.05 5.84 4.69
C GLN A 461 0.45 5.84 6.14
N VAL A 462 1.15 6.90 6.56
CA VAL A 462 1.76 6.98 7.90
C VAL A 462 1.38 8.31 8.57
N PHE A 463 0.68 8.25 9.70
CA PHE A 463 0.15 9.41 10.44
C PHE A 463 1.12 10.01 11.48
N GLY A 464 2.38 9.58 11.44
CA GLY A 464 3.37 9.74 12.50
C GLY A 464 3.61 8.42 13.24
N VAL A 465 4.77 8.28 13.85
CA VAL A 465 5.18 7.08 14.62
C VAL A 465 5.85 7.53 15.91
N ASN A 466 5.63 6.80 17.00
CA ASN A 466 6.19 7.16 18.31
C ASN A 466 7.44 6.35 18.65
N ASP A 467 7.55 5.13 18.12
CA ASP A 467 8.63 4.21 18.43
C ASP A 467 9.82 4.37 17.45
N HIS A 468 11.01 4.00 17.92
CA HIS A 468 12.25 4.19 17.17
C HIS A 468 12.37 3.27 15.96
N ASP A 469 11.93 2.01 16.06
CA ASP A 469 12.09 1.02 14.99
C ASP A 469 11.19 1.35 13.80
N SER A 470 9.94 1.76 14.04
CA SER A 470 9.04 2.28 13.01
C SER A 470 9.62 3.54 12.39
N ALA A 471 10.13 4.48 13.20
CA ALA A 471 10.74 5.71 12.68
C ALA A 471 11.94 5.43 11.78
N ARG A 472 12.78 4.46 12.16
CA ARG A 472 13.90 4.01 11.34
C ARG A 472 13.43 3.37 10.05
N LEU A 473 12.44 2.48 10.11
CA LEU A 473 11.84 1.88 8.91
C LEU A 473 11.31 2.96 7.94
N ILE A 474 10.59 3.96 8.45
CA ILE A 474 10.05 5.05 7.62
C ILE A 474 11.17 5.93 7.06
N SER A 475 12.20 6.26 7.86
CA SER A 475 13.39 6.98 7.40
C SER A 475 14.12 6.21 6.28
N ASP A 476 14.24 4.89 6.40
CA ASP A 476 14.87 4.04 5.40
C ASP A 476 14.01 3.97 4.12
N LEU A 477 12.68 3.92 4.24
CA LEU A 477 11.75 3.97 3.11
C LEU A 477 11.77 5.31 2.35
N LEU A 478 11.99 6.43 3.06
CA LEU A 478 12.15 7.75 2.43
C LEU A 478 13.45 7.85 1.63
N GLY A 479 14.50 7.17 2.09
CA GLY A 479 15.82 7.17 1.47
C GLY A 479 16.70 8.35 1.86
N GLN A 480 17.84 8.47 1.19
CA GLN A 480 18.85 9.49 1.44
C GLN A 480 18.90 10.53 0.32
N GLU A 481 19.07 11.79 0.68
CA GLU A 481 19.36 12.91 -0.21
C GLU A 481 20.84 13.31 -0.11
N THR A 482 21.37 13.94 -1.15
CA THR A 482 22.72 14.48 -1.13
C THR A 482 22.65 15.96 -0.76
N VAL A 483 23.27 16.33 0.36
CA VAL A 483 23.35 17.72 0.81
C VAL A 483 24.75 18.25 0.53
N VAL A 484 24.81 19.43 -0.09
CA VAL A 484 26.06 20.13 -0.36
C VAL A 484 26.31 21.16 0.73
N PHE A 485 27.32 20.91 1.57
CA PHE A 485 27.81 21.89 2.53
C PHE A 485 28.88 22.75 1.87
N GLN A 486 28.70 24.06 1.89
CA GLN A 486 29.73 25.01 1.49
C GLN A 486 30.45 25.51 2.73
N THR A 487 31.69 25.08 2.91
CA THR A 487 32.54 25.55 4.01
C THR A 487 33.37 26.72 3.51
N MET A 488 33.10 27.91 4.06
CA MET A 488 33.89 29.11 3.78
C MET A 488 35.07 29.18 4.75
N ALA A 489 36.28 28.96 4.25
CA ALA A 489 37.49 29.18 5.05
C ALA A 489 38.09 30.54 4.68
N ARG A 490 38.20 31.43 5.67
CA ARG A 490 38.85 32.73 5.53
C ARG A 490 40.27 32.62 6.08
N ALA A 491 41.27 32.64 5.20
CA ALA A 491 42.66 32.77 5.62
C ALA A 491 42.86 34.16 6.25
N LEU A 492 43.41 34.20 7.46
CA LEU A 492 43.69 35.42 8.25
C LEU A 492 45.04 36.08 7.89
N ASP A 493 45.71 35.61 6.84
CA ASP A 493 47.06 36.06 6.49
C ASP A 493 47.05 37.21 5.47
N SER A 494 47.75 38.29 5.79
CA SER A 494 47.61 39.64 5.21
C SER A 494 48.04 39.78 3.75
N ASP A 495 48.69 38.79 3.17
CA ASP A 495 49.23 38.86 1.79
C ASP A 495 48.50 38.00 0.75
N LYS A 496 47.46 37.24 1.16
CA LYS A 496 46.64 36.45 0.23
C LYS A 496 45.16 36.54 0.59
N THR A 497 44.47 37.50 -0.02
CA THR A 497 42.99 37.56 -0.03
C THR A 497 42.40 36.46 -0.92
N GLY A 498 42.60 35.21 -0.52
CA GLY A 498 41.95 34.05 -1.12
C GLY A 498 40.86 33.53 -0.22
N ILE A 499 39.59 33.84 -0.52
CA ILE A 499 38.47 33.08 0.05
C ILE A 499 38.52 31.70 -0.62
N SER A 500 38.79 30.64 0.16
CA SER A 500 38.64 29.28 -0.34
C SER A 500 37.21 28.80 -0.02
N TYR A 501 36.51 28.38 -1.08
CA TYR A 501 35.24 27.68 -0.97
C TYR A 501 35.53 26.20 -1.16
N SER A 502 35.35 25.39 -0.13
CA SER A 502 35.29 23.94 -0.27
C SER A 502 33.83 23.50 -0.25
N GLN A 503 33.45 22.69 -1.22
CA GLN A 503 32.14 22.06 -1.27
C GLN A 503 32.31 20.61 -0.82
N GLN A 504 31.52 20.19 0.16
CA GLN A 504 31.50 18.82 0.65
C GLN A 504 30.10 18.25 0.44
N HIS A 505 30.02 17.17 -0.32
CA HIS A 505 28.78 16.41 -0.51
C HIS A 505 28.66 15.40 0.62
N THR A 506 27.49 15.28 1.22
CA THR A 506 27.24 14.29 2.28
C THR A 506 25.82 13.76 2.16
N GLY A 507 25.67 12.45 2.35
CA GLY A 507 24.35 11.81 2.39
C GLY A 507 23.64 12.11 3.69
N ARG A 508 22.37 12.51 3.59
CA ARG A 508 21.48 12.76 4.72
C ARG A 508 20.16 12.03 4.49
N PRO A 509 19.55 11.40 5.52
CA PRO A 509 18.20 10.88 5.38
C PRO A 509 17.24 12.01 5.03
N LEU A 510 16.31 11.78 4.09
CA LEU A 510 15.34 12.81 3.69
C LEU A 510 14.56 13.33 4.91
N LEU A 511 14.18 12.42 5.81
CA LEU A 511 13.86 12.73 7.19
C LEU A 511 14.62 11.74 8.07
N THR A 512 15.31 12.26 9.08
CA THR A 512 15.91 11.44 10.13
C THR A 512 14.82 10.74 10.96
N PRO A 513 15.11 9.61 11.64
CA PRO A 513 14.15 8.98 12.54
C PRO A 513 13.60 9.92 13.63
N ASP A 514 14.38 10.95 14.01
CA ASP A 514 13.89 11.97 14.93
C ASP A 514 12.86 12.90 14.28
N GLU A 515 13.12 13.41 13.09
CA GLU A 515 12.17 14.23 12.33
C GLU A 515 10.89 13.48 11.97
N VAL A 516 10.99 12.17 11.68
CA VAL A 516 9.82 11.32 11.45
C VAL A 516 8.93 11.21 12.71
N ARG A 517 9.52 11.10 13.91
CA ARG A 517 8.76 11.09 15.17
C ARG A 517 8.16 12.45 15.50
N ASN A 518 8.84 13.52 15.09
CA ASN A 518 8.40 14.90 15.26
C ASN A 518 7.52 15.42 14.12
N LEU A 519 6.94 14.52 13.30
CA LEU A 519 6.01 14.90 12.24
C LEU A 519 4.83 15.73 12.81
N PRO A 520 4.44 16.83 12.14
CA PRO A 520 3.33 17.65 12.60
C PRO A 520 2.05 16.83 12.76
N ALA A 521 1.25 17.13 13.79
CA ALA A 521 0.03 16.38 14.10
C ALA A 521 -1.03 16.40 12.98
N LYS A 522 -0.98 17.36 12.04
CA LYS A 522 -1.83 17.40 10.84
C LYS A 522 -1.19 16.76 9.61
N GLY A 523 0.11 16.50 9.64
CA GLY A 523 0.86 15.91 8.54
C GLY A 523 0.75 14.38 8.50
N GLN A 524 1.07 13.83 7.35
CA GLN A 524 1.23 12.40 7.09
C GLN A 524 2.22 12.18 5.94
N LEU A 525 2.79 10.98 5.89
CA LEU A 525 3.62 10.53 4.78
C LEU A 525 2.85 9.50 3.95
N LEU A 526 2.92 9.63 2.63
CA LEU A 526 2.34 8.70 1.67
C LEU A 526 3.46 8.12 0.81
N PHE A 527 3.53 6.80 0.75
CA PHE A 527 4.42 6.08 -0.14
C PHE A 527 3.56 5.36 -1.17
N LEU A 528 3.70 5.75 -2.44
CA LEU A 528 3.01 5.11 -3.55
C LEU A 528 4.04 4.34 -4.38
N ALA A 529 3.71 3.10 -4.75
CA ALA A 529 4.61 2.26 -5.53
C ALA A 529 5.02 2.94 -6.84
N GLY A 530 6.32 3.01 -7.10
CA GLY A 530 6.88 3.64 -8.30
C GLY A 530 6.86 5.17 -8.32
N GLN A 531 6.46 5.82 -7.21
CA GLN A 531 6.43 7.28 -7.09
C GLN A 531 7.33 7.77 -5.95
N ARG A 532 7.68 9.06 -5.99
CA ARG A 532 8.39 9.72 -4.89
C ARG A 532 7.45 9.85 -3.67
N PRO A 533 7.96 9.78 -2.44
CA PRO A 533 7.14 9.95 -1.24
C PRO A 533 6.48 11.31 -1.22
N ILE A 534 5.28 11.40 -0.63
CA ILE A 534 4.49 12.63 -0.54
C ILE A 534 4.31 12.99 0.93
N PHE A 535 4.63 14.24 1.28
CA PHE A 535 4.17 14.83 2.53
C PHE A 535 2.81 15.50 2.29
N ALA A 536 1.78 14.99 2.95
CA ALA A 536 0.39 15.43 2.79
C ALA A 536 -0.22 15.82 4.13
N GLU A 537 -1.31 16.58 4.12
CA GLU A 537 -2.14 16.80 5.29
C GLU A 537 -3.16 15.68 5.44
N LYS A 538 -3.52 15.38 6.69
CA LYS A 538 -4.62 14.49 7.04
C LYS A 538 -5.95 15.22 6.80
N LEU A 539 -6.93 14.49 6.30
CA LEU A 539 -8.29 14.99 6.20
C LEU A 539 -8.93 15.06 7.59
N ALA A 540 -9.99 15.85 7.71
CA ALA A 540 -10.79 15.89 8.93
C ALA A 540 -12.27 16.02 8.58
N TYR A 541 -13.01 14.91 8.55
CA TYR A 541 -14.40 14.90 8.05
C TYR A 541 -15.32 15.92 8.74
N PHE A 542 -15.09 16.23 10.01
CA PHE A 542 -15.93 17.18 10.77
C PHE A 542 -15.59 18.65 10.50
N ALA A 543 -14.38 18.94 10.03
CA ALA A 543 -13.89 20.30 9.78
C ALA A 543 -13.86 20.64 8.29
N ASP A 544 -13.63 19.65 7.43
CA ASP A 544 -13.48 19.83 5.99
C ASP A 544 -14.87 20.08 5.34
N PRO A 545 -15.05 21.20 4.60
CA PRO A 545 -16.36 21.59 4.06
C PRO A 545 -17.01 20.56 3.13
N GLU A 546 -16.18 19.78 2.44
CA GLU A 546 -16.62 18.78 1.46
C GLU A 546 -17.34 17.57 2.06
N PHE A 547 -17.31 17.37 3.39
CA PHE A 547 -18.06 16.29 4.06
C PHE A 547 -19.24 16.79 4.90
N ARG A 548 -19.48 18.10 4.90
CA ARG A 548 -20.56 18.72 5.68
C ARG A 548 -21.90 18.07 5.32
N GLU A 549 -22.71 17.76 6.34
CA GLU A 549 -24.04 17.12 6.22
C GLU A 549 -24.06 15.67 5.70
N MET A 550 -22.90 15.09 5.36
CA MET A 550 -22.83 13.69 4.90
C MET A 550 -22.87 12.70 6.05
N PHE A 551 -22.33 13.05 7.22
CA PHE A 551 -22.25 12.17 8.38
C PHE A 551 -23.37 12.41 9.39
N ASP A 552 -23.64 11.39 10.20
CA ASP A 552 -24.53 11.48 11.36
C ASP A 552 -23.69 11.79 12.60
N PRO A 553 -24.14 12.71 13.48
CA PRO A 553 -23.45 12.97 14.75
C PRO A 553 -23.51 11.72 15.63
N VAL A 554 -22.39 11.40 16.28
CA VAL A 554 -22.25 10.26 17.21
C VAL A 554 -22.35 10.72 18.65
#